data_AF-A0AAD5YD14-F1
#
_entry.id   AF-A0AAD5YD14-F1
#
_cell.length_a   1.000
_cell.length_b   1.000
_cell.length_c   1.000
_cell.angle_alpha   90.00
_cell.angle_beta   90.00
_cell.angle_gamma   90.00
#
_symmetry.space_group_name_H-M   'P 1'
#
loop_
_entity.id
_entity.type
_entity.pdbx_description
1 polymer ?
#
loop_
_entity_poly.entity_id
_entity_poly.type
_entity_poly.pdbx_seq_one_letter_code
_entity_poly.pdbx_strand_id
1 'polypeptide(L)'
;MGRDKDHNSSDDSSDEEDGDDSEMERFMREASESPSSSEGGPDNEPDATTKEHKAKKKTRRNLDTPASNIAILALACWALRIPIMYQDFIRLIESYDLPYLDTVRLLPTSLTVHLSRYSTQGLSPYNAPSTTHLHRLTSRLAKNMYRKFNVTIPEMNALPMLWRAVHCLQGTPTLYMLSKRLGMVLSIPNTLHHSLAPVLKAYKRYSPKFHKMDDVPVEVALVSTVIIVLKLVYGLDGIKRFPASEEDMAYSLPELSDLLSALKEAEENEKHSTETLFSSIERKSVLDFNDEAIDDYIDFCQRILLPREQRESNVMTEHFPLNAPTRHDQGVSSICSPATHPSVPLSAPSPCDESGGPASGELYKIYNARDVLGALPADLELVVRRASRWTGVSEDHICRVVEHFERRLRRWWVRYKRDQRMEGISSEEDVEEGEEGEEDDEDEEDEDSDSVDEDGENI
;
A
#
# COMPACT_ATOMS: atom_id res chain seq x y z
N MET A 1 31.52 -64.27 39.60
CA MET A 1 31.21 -64.57 38.20
C MET A 1 32.15 -63.74 37.34
N GLY A 2 32.94 -64.40 36.48
CA GLY A 2 33.85 -63.85 35.45
C GLY A 2 35.02 -62.99 35.97
N ARG A 3 36.26 -63.50 36.04
CA ARG A 3 37.29 -63.54 34.96
C ARG A 3 37.57 -62.18 34.32
N ASP A 4 38.77 -61.73 33.99
CA ASP A 4 40.18 -62.08 34.27
C ASP A 4 40.98 -61.14 33.32
N LYS A 5 42.21 -60.79 33.70
CA LYS A 5 43.38 -60.41 32.87
C LYS A 5 43.57 -58.98 32.36
N ASP A 6 44.43 -58.25 33.08
CA ASP A 6 45.87 -58.02 32.79
C ASP A 6 46.37 -57.45 31.44
N HIS A 7 47.28 -56.46 31.61
CA HIS A 7 48.50 -56.14 30.83
C HIS A 7 48.32 -55.58 29.39
N ASN A 8 49.18 -54.72 28.82
CA ASN A 8 50.41 -53.99 29.14
C ASN A 8 50.77 -53.13 27.89
N SER A 9 51.73 -52.19 28.02
CA SER A 9 52.53 -51.45 27.00
C SER A 9 51.79 -50.50 26.04
N SER A 10 52.04 -49.19 26.03
CA SER A 10 53.26 -48.48 25.58
C SER A 10 53.70 -48.82 24.14
N ASP A 11 53.47 -47.93 23.18
CA ASP A 11 54.58 -47.19 22.56
C ASP A 11 54.09 -46.03 21.67
N ASP A 12 55.03 -45.13 21.48
CA ASP A 12 55.15 -43.90 20.70
C ASP A 12 54.75 -44.00 19.21
N SER A 13 54.11 -42.94 18.68
CA SER A 13 54.27 -42.53 17.26
C SER A 13 53.79 -41.08 17.06
N SER A 14 54.75 -40.24 16.74
CA SER A 14 54.65 -38.93 16.08
C SER A 14 54.22 -39.09 14.62
N ASP A 15 53.37 -38.19 14.12
CA ASP A 15 53.30 -37.71 12.72
C ASP A 15 52.28 -36.55 12.70
N GLU A 16 52.72 -35.29 12.61
CA GLU A 16 52.82 -34.49 11.37
C GLU A 16 51.46 -34.22 10.69
N GLU A 17 50.76 -33.15 11.13
CA GLU A 17 49.68 -32.49 10.38
C GLU A 17 49.94 -30.98 10.30
N ASP A 18 51.03 -30.60 9.62
CA ASP A 18 51.24 -29.23 9.10
C ASP A 18 50.94 -29.26 7.59
N GLY A 19 49.73 -28.89 7.19
CA GLY A 19 49.34 -28.95 5.77
C GLY A 19 48.26 -27.99 5.28
N ASP A 20 47.37 -27.48 6.13
CA ASP A 20 46.17 -26.76 5.67
C ASP A 20 46.25 -25.22 5.78
N ASP A 21 47.25 -24.67 6.48
CA ASP A 21 47.41 -23.22 6.62
C ASP A 21 48.02 -22.55 5.37
N SER A 22 48.69 -23.31 4.50
CA SER A 22 49.38 -22.75 3.32
C SER A 22 48.42 -22.31 2.21
N GLU A 23 47.24 -22.92 2.10
CA GLU A 23 46.25 -22.59 1.06
C GLU A 23 45.41 -21.36 1.44
N MET A 24 45.02 -21.26 2.72
CA MET A 24 44.33 -20.10 3.29
C MET A 24 45.20 -18.84 3.22
N GLU A 25 46.51 -18.96 3.49
CA GLU A 25 47.45 -17.85 3.43
C GLU A 25 47.68 -17.36 1.99
N ARG A 26 47.56 -18.26 1.01
CA ARG A 26 47.64 -17.94 -0.42
C ARG A 26 46.41 -17.17 -0.90
N PHE A 27 45.22 -17.56 -0.45
CA PHE A 27 43.96 -16.86 -0.74
C PHE A 27 43.92 -15.44 -0.14
N MET A 28 44.47 -15.27 1.06
CA MET A 28 44.61 -13.96 1.72
C MET A 28 45.61 -13.05 0.99
N ARG A 29 46.68 -13.62 0.43
CA ARG A 29 47.68 -12.87 -0.34
C ARG A 29 47.16 -12.42 -1.70
N GLU A 30 46.42 -13.28 -2.42
CA GLU A 30 45.84 -12.95 -3.73
C GLU A 30 44.76 -11.86 -3.63
N ALA A 31 43.97 -11.85 -2.55
CA ALA A 31 43.01 -10.77 -2.27
C ALA A 31 43.68 -9.41 -1.99
N SER A 32 44.97 -9.41 -1.63
CA SER A 32 45.76 -8.22 -1.31
C SER A 32 46.45 -7.60 -2.52
N GLU A 33 46.58 -8.33 -3.64
CA GLU A 33 47.37 -7.91 -4.82
C GLU A 33 46.52 -7.28 -5.95
N SER A 34 45.35 -6.72 -5.63
CA SER A 34 44.63 -5.87 -6.59
C SER A 34 45.39 -4.54 -6.80
N PRO A 35 45.79 -4.17 -8.03
CA PRO A 35 46.68 -3.03 -8.26
C PRO A 35 45.91 -1.70 -8.14
N SER A 36 46.11 -1.01 -7.01
CA SER A 36 45.74 0.40 -6.87
C SER A 36 46.98 1.26 -7.13
N SER A 37 47.10 1.74 -8.37
CA SER A 37 48.08 2.75 -8.76
C SER A 37 47.61 4.15 -8.34
N SER A 38 48.30 4.76 -7.37
CA SER A 38 48.80 6.14 -7.42
C SER A 38 49.39 6.55 -6.07
N GLU A 39 50.65 6.99 -6.11
CA GLU A 39 51.47 7.50 -5.01
C GLU A 39 50.96 8.84 -4.43
N GLY A 40 51.27 9.06 -3.14
CA GLY A 40 51.19 10.35 -2.44
C GLY A 40 51.26 10.16 -0.91
N GLY A 41 52.41 10.50 -0.30
CA GLY A 41 52.80 10.20 1.09
C GLY A 41 52.02 10.87 2.24
N PRO A 42 52.44 10.63 3.50
CA PRO A 42 51.57 10.55 4.68
C PRO A 42 51.49 11.86 5.47
N ASP A 43 50.35 12.10 6.15
CA ASP A 43 50.31 12.45 7.58
C ASP A 43 48.87 12.62 8.11
N ASN A 44 48.59 11.88 9.20
CA ASN A 44 47.69 12.10 10.35
C ASN A 44 46.19 12.47 10.23
N GLU A 45 45.45 11.77 11.11
CA GLU A 45 44.08 11.93 11.64
C GLU A 45 42.87 11.28 10.91
N PRO A 46 42.02 10.52 11.63
CA PRO A 46 40.88 9.81 11.05
C PRO A 46 39.63 10.69 10.99
N ASP A 47 39.30 11.20 9.81
CA ASP A 47 38.07 11.96 9.56
C ASP A 47 36.90 11.06 9.06
N ALA A 48 35.71 11.35 9.57
CA ALA A 48 34.51 10.51 9.56
C ALA A 48 33.65 10.65 8.28
N THR A 49 34.25 10.74 7.09
CA THR A 49 33.53 11.17 5.86
C THR A 49 33.31 10.11 4.78
N THR A 50 33.83 8.88 4.94
CA THR A 50 33.73 7.84 3.88
C THR A 50 32.38 7.12 3.76
N LYS A 51 31.38 7.41 4.61
CA LYS A 51 30.07 6.73 4.57
C LYS A 51 29.10 7.27 3.49
N GLU A 52 29.28 8.50 3.01
CA GLU A 52 28.33 9.10 2.04
C GLU A 52 28.48 8.56 0.61
N HIS A 53 29.68 8.21 0.16
CA HIS A 53 29.90 7.77 -1.22
C HIS A 53 29.38 6.36 -1.49
N LYS A 54 29.37 5.46 -0.50
CA LYS A 54 28.79 4.11 -0.63
C LYS A 54 27.26 4.14 -0.72
N ALA A 55 26.58 5.08 -0.07
CA ALA A 55 25.12 5.22 -0.12
C ALA A 55 24.61 5.70 -1.50
N LYS A 56 25.37 6.56 -2.19
CA LYS A 56 25.01 7.08 -3.53
C LYS A 56 25.11 6.02 -4.64
N LYS A 57 26.05 5.06 -4.56
CA LYS A 57 26.14 3.94 -5.53
C LYS A 57 24.98 2.94 -5.39
N LYS A 58 24.51 2.69 -4.17
CA LYS A 58 23.43 1.71 -3.90
C LYS A 58 22.05 2.18 -4.41
N THR A 59 21.83 3.49 -4.51
CA THR A 59 20.55 4.06 -4.94
C THR A 59 20.33 4.04 -6.46
N ARG A 60 21.40 4.09 -7.27
CA ARG A 60 21.30 3.99 -8.74
C ARG A 60 20.88 2.60 -9.21
N ARG A 61 21.41 1.54 -8.59
CA ARG A 61 21.10 0.14 -8.98
C ARG A 61 19.66 -0.30 -8.73
N ASN A 62 18.93 0.40 -7.86
CA ASN A 62 17.56 -0.02 -7.50
C ASN A 62 16.51 0.39 -8.55
N LEU A 63 16.85 1.27 -9.50
CA LEU A 63 15.95 1.70 -10.58
C LEU A 63 16.05 0.82 -11.83
N ASP A 64 17.10 0.00 -11.95
CA ASP A 64 17.33 -0.89 -13.10
C ASP A 64 16.63 -2.26 -12.91
N THR A 65 15.58 -2.31 -12.09
CA THR A 65 14.82 -3.53 -11.82
C THR A 65 13.56 -3.58 -12.68
N PRO A 66 13.06 -4.77 -13.07
CA PRO A 66 11.81 -4.88 -13.82
C PRO A 66 10.62 -4.28 -13.06
N ALA A 67 10.65 -4.28 -11.72
CA ALA A 67 9.67 -3.59 -10.88
C ALA A 67 9.60 -2.07 -11.16
N SER A 68 10.71 -1.47 -11.58
CA SER A 68 10.76 -0.05 -11.96
C SER A 68 10.02 0.20 -13.29
N ASN A 69 9.99 -0.76 -14.21
CA ASN A 69 9.17 -0.66 -15.43
C ASN A 69 7.68 -0.64 -15.07
N ILE A 70 7.25 -1.49 -14.13
CA ILE A 70 5.87 -1.47 -13.62
C ILE A 70 5.58 -0.14 -12.91
N ALA A 71 6.53 0.40 -12.15
CA ALA A 71 6.37 1.72 -11.52
C ALA A 71 6.19 2.83 -12.57
N ILE A 72 6.91 2.79 -13.69
CA ILE A 72 6.74 3.72 -14.81
C ILE A 72 5.35 3.54 -15.45
N LEU A 73 4.88 2.31 -15.65
CA LEU A 73 3.54 2.05 -16.18
C LEU A 73 2.45 2.59 -15.25
N ALA A 74 2.55 2.34 -13.94
CA ALA A 74 1.63 2.89 -12.95
C ALA A 74 1.61 4.42 -12.99
N LEU A 75 2.78 5.04 -13.12
CA LEU A 75 2.94 6.48 -13.26
C LEU A 75 2.25 7.03 -14.50
N ALA A 76 2.42 6.35 -15.64
CA ALA A 76 1.80 6.72 -16.90
C ALA A 76 0.27 6.61 -16.83
N CYS A 77 -0.25 5.52 -16.25
CA CYS A 77 -1.69 5.36 -16.04
C CYS A 77 -2.28 6.48 -15.18
N TRP A 78 -1.57 6.90 -14.13
CA TRP A 78 -2.00 8.05 -13.32
C TRP A 78 -1.92 9.39 -14.06
N ALA A 79 -0.87 9.60 -14.87
CA ALA A 79 -0.80 10.77 -15.73
C ALA A 79 -1.98 10.85 -16.72
N LEU A 80 -2.46 9.70 -17.19
CA LEU A 80 -3.64 9.56 -18.04
C LEU A 80 -4.98 9.55 -17.27
N ARG A 81 -4.97 9.75 -15.94
CA ARG A 81 -6.17 9.73 -15.07
C ARG A 81 -6.95 8.39 -15.10
N ILE A 82 -6.28 7.29 -15.42
CA ILE A 82 -6.86 5.93 -15.40
C ILE A 82 -6.90 5.43 -13.95
N PRO A 83 -8.06 5.00 -13.41
CA PRO A 83 -8.21 4.57 -12.02
C PRO A 83 -7.68 3.14 -11.80
N ILE A 84 -6.35 2.98 -11.89
CA ILE A 84 -5.65 1.71 -11.68
C ILE A 84 -5.07 1.60 -10.26
N MET A 85 -5.09 0.41 -9.68
CA MET A 85 -4.45 0.07 -8.41
C MET A 85 -3.13 -0.66 -8.60
N TYR A 86 -2.27 -0.68 -7.58
CA TYR A 86 -1.08 -1.54 -7.62
C TYR A 86 -1.44 -3.02 -7.68
N GLN A 87 -2.53 -3.43 -7.01
CA GLN A 87 -3.00 -4.81 -7.03
C GLN A 87 -3.47 -5.25 -8.42
N ASP A 88 -3.99 -4.33 -9.25
CA ASP A 88 -4.38 -4.64 -10.63
C ASP A 88 -3.16 -5.09 -11.45
N PHE A 89 -2.01 -4.41 -11.29
CA PHE A 89 -0.76 -4.83 -11.94
C PHE A 89 -0.28 -6.18 -11.44
N ILE A 90 -0.38 -6.44 -10.13
CA ILE A 90 0.04 -7.72 -9.56
C ILE A 90 -0.82 -8.86 -10.12
N ARG A 91 -2.15 -8.69 -10.19
CA ARG A 91 -3.06 -9.67 -10.80
C ARG A 91 -2.73 -9.92 -12.27
N LEU A 92 -2.42 -8.87 -13.03
CA LEU A 92 -1.99 -8.99 -14.43
C LEU A 92 -0.64 -9.70 -14.59
N ILE A 93 0.26 -9.54 -13.62
CA ILE A 93 1.55 -10.22 -13.58
C ILE A 93 1.37 -11.70 -13.24
N GLU A 94 0.57 -12.02 -12.22
CA GLU A 94 0.31 -13.39 -11.76
C GLU A 94 -0.46 -14.20 -12.82
N SER A 95 -1.37 -13.56 -13.56
CA SER A 95 -2.09 -14.17 -14.69
C SER A 95 -1.25 -14.33 -15.97
N TYR A 96 0.02 -13.89 -15.97
CA TYR A 96 0.91 -13.84 -17.14
C TYR A 96 0.41 -13.01 -18.33
N ASP A 97 -0.60 -12.15 -18.12
CA ASP A 97 -1.09 -11.23 -19.15
C ASP A 97 -0.15 -10.04 -19.33
N LEU A 98 0.49 -9.59 -18.24
CA LEU A 98 1.55 -8.59 -18.27
C LEU A 98 2.93 -9.27 -18.16
N PRO A 99 3.81 -9.16 -19.18
CA PRO A 99 5.10 -9.82 -19.16
C PRO A 99 6.01 -9.20 -18.09
N TYR A 100 6.22 -9.97 -17.03
CA TYR A 100 7.07 -9.59 -15.89
C TYR A 100 7.76 -10.83 -15.31
N LEU A 101 7.02 -11.94 -15.21
CA LEU A 101 7.56 -13.26 -14.93
C LEU A 101 8.06 -13.86 -16.25
N ASP A 102 9.24 -14.48 -16.24
CA ASP A 102 9.83 -15.17 -17.39
C ASP A 102 9.93 -14.33 -18.68
N THR A 103 10.33 -13.06 -18.55
CA THR A 103 10.44 -12.14 -19.71
C THR A 103 11.49 -12.58 -20.73
N VAL A 104 12.47 -13.37 -20.31
CA VAL A 104 13.59 -13.82 -21.15
C VAL A 104 13.10 -14.67 -22.31
N ARG A 105 12.02 -15.44 -22.11
CA ARG A 105 11.40 -16.25 -23.16
C ARG A 105 10.72 -15.43 -24.26
N LEU A 106 10.38 -14.18 -23.97
CA LEU A 106 9.77 -13.26 -24.94
C LEU A 106 10.81 -12.45 -25.72
N LEU A 107 12.08 -12.53 -25.34
CA LEU A 107 13.16 -11.80 -26.00
C LEU A 107 13.71 -12.60 -27.18
N PRO A 108 14.07 -11.94 -28.30
CA PRO A 108 14.75 -12.57 -29.40
C PRO A 108 16.03 -13.30 -28.95
N THR A 109 16.29 -14.47 -29.55
CA THR A 109 17.47 -15.30 -29.21
C THR A 109 18.80 -14.54 -29.38
N SER A 110 18.88 -13.63 -30.34
CA SER A 110 20.05 -12.77 -30.55
C SER A 110 20.40 -11.90 -29.33
N LEU A 111 19.41 -11.53 -28.51
CA LEU A 111 19.61 -10.76 -27.29
C LEU A 111 19.88 -11.65 -26.07
N THR A 112 19.40 -12.90 -26.07
CA THR A 112 19.51 -13.79 -24.91
C THR A 112 20.81 -14.59 -24.86
N VAL A 113 21.46 -14.85 -25.99
CA VAL A 113 22.70 -15.63 -26.10
C VAL A 113 23.86 -15.05 -25.25
N HIS A 114 23.91 -13.73 -25.12
CA HIS A 114 24.99 -13.05 -24.39
C HIS A 114 24.61 -12.62 -22.96
N LEU A 115 23.40 -12.94 -22.49
CA LEU A 115 22.99 -12.60 -21.14
C LEU A 115 23.72 -13.49 -20.13
N SER A 116 24.38 -12.86 -19.16
CA SER A 116 24.90 -13.57 -18.00
C SER A 116 23.77 -14.11 -17.15
N ARG A 117 24.01 -15.21 -16.41
CA ARG A 117 23.02 -15.78 -15.47
C ARG A 117 22.43 -14.74 -14.51
N TYR A 118 23.26 -13.81 -14.04
CA TYR A 118 22.83 -12.71 -13.18
C TYR A 118 21.87 -11.75 -13.88
N SER A 119 22.12 -11.43 -15.16
CA SER A 119 21.26 -10.55 -15.95
C SER A 119 19.93 -11.24 -16.28
N THR A 120 19.96 -12.53 -16.62
CA THR A 120 18.77 -13.36 -16.82
C THR A 120 17.89 -13.39 -15.58
N GLN A 121 18.47 -13.61 -14.40
CA GLN A 121 17.75 -13.59 -13.12
C GLN A 121 17.24 -12.19 -12.76
N GLY A 122 17.99 -11.13 -13.11
CA GLY A 122 17.58 -9.74 -12.88
C GLY A 122 16.40 -9.31 -13.75
N LEU A 123 16.32 -9.81 -14.99
CA LEU A 123 15.22 -9.54 -15.92
C LEU A 123 13.97 -10.35 -15.59
N SER A 124 14.13 -11.60 -15.13
CA SER A 124 13.03 -12.51 -14.81
C SER A 124 12.98 -12.83 -13.30
N PRO A 125 12.34 -11.98 -12.48
CA PRO A 125 12.12 -12.25 -11.07
C PRO A 125 11.15 -13.43 -10.88
N TYR A 126 11.31 -14.15 -9.76
CA TYR A 126 10.48 -15.33 -9.46
C TYR A 126 9.05 -14.99 -9.02
N ASN A 127 8.85 -13.84 -8.37
CA ASN A 127 7.58 -13.45 -7.78
C ASN A 127 7.19 -12.04 -8.23
N ALA A 128 5.88 -11.79 -8.26
CA ALA A 128 5.33 -10.45 -8.44
C ALA A 128 5.85 -9.49 -7.35
N PRO A 129 6.02 -8.19 -7.65
CA PRO A 129 6.45 -7.22 -6.67
C PRO A 129 5.34 -6.97 -5.64
N SER A 130 5.70 -6.70 -4.38
CA SER A 130 4.69 -6.31 -3.41
C SER A 130 4.14 -4.91 -3.70
N THR A 131 2.89 -4.68 -3.36
CA THR A 131 2.18 -3.39 -3.50
C THR A 131 2.95 -2.25 -2.83
N THR A 132 3.42 -2.47 -1.60
CA THR A 132 4.22 -1.49 -0.84
C THR A 132 5.56 -1.19 -1.49
N HIS A 133 6.21 -2.20 -2.07
CA HIS A 133 7.44 -2.01 -2.82
C HIS A 133 7.20 -1.18 -4.08
N LEU A 134 6.15 -1.52 -4.84
CA LEU A 134 5.77 -0.83 -6.06
C LEU A 134 5.39 0.62 -5.77
N HIS A 135 4.54 0.88 -4.77
CA HIS A 135 4.20 2.23 -4.32
C HIS A 135 5.45 3.04 -3.96
N ARG A 136 6.39 2.46 -3.20
CA ARG A 136 7.64 3.15 -2.83
C ARG A 136 8.49 3.49 -4.05
N LEU A 137 8.55 2.62 -5.05
CA LEU A 137 9.26 2.91 -6.31
C LEU A 137 8.57 4.04 -7.08
N THR A 138 7.25 3.95 -7.26
CA THR A 138 6.44 4.94 -7.98
C THR A 138 6.46 6.31 -7.31
N SER A 139 6.28 6.36 -5.98
CA SER A 139 6.34 7.59 -5.17
C SER A 139 7.72 8.27 -5.27
N ARG A 140 8.80 7.48 -5.20
CA ARG A 140 10.17 8.01 -5.38
C ARG A 140 10.42 8.48 -6.82
N LEU A 141 9.92 7.77 -7.82
CA LEU A 141 10.05 8.14 -9.22
C LEU A 141 9.31 9.45 -9.50
N ALA A 142 8.06 9.59 -9.06
CA ALA A 142 7.27 10.81 -9.17
C ALA A 142 8.00 12.03 -8.56
N LYS A 143 8.52 11.86 -7.34
CA LYS A 143 9.32 12.90 -6.66
C LYS A 143 10.57 13.27 -7.45
N ASN A 144 11.27 12.29 -8.00
CA ASN A 144 12.48 12.52 -8.79
C ASN A 144 12.16 13.23 -10.12
N MET A 145 11.05 12.87 -10.77
CA MET A 145 10.59 13.51 -12.00
C MET A 145 10.24 14.98 -11.78
N TYR A 146 9.52 15.27 -10.69
CA TYR A 146 9.23 16.64 -10.30
C TYR A 146 10.52 17.42 -10.00
N ARG A 147 11.43 16.87 -9.18
CA ARG A 147 12.66 17.58 -8.78
C ARG A 147 13.67 17.81 -9.91
N LYS A 148 13.79 16.88 -10.85
CA LYS A 148 14.82 16.94 -11.91
C LYS A 148 14.30 17.54 -13.21
N PHE A 149 13.05 17.25 -13.56
CA PHE A 149 12.47 17.58 -14.85
C PHE A 149 11.28 18.53 -14.75
N ASN A 150 10.90 18.93 -13.53
CA ASN A 150 9.70 19.74 -13.27
C ASN A 150 8.42 19.14 -13.87
N VAL A 151 8.38 17.81 -14.00
CA VAL A 151 7.19 17.10 -14.48
C VAL A 151 6.24 16.91 -13.32
N THR A 152 5.11 17.62 -13.36
CA THR A 152 4.03 17.48 -12.38
C THR A 152 3.10 16.35 -12.79
N ILE A 153 2.85 15.45 -11.87
CA ILE A 153 1.95 14.32 -12.07
C ILE A 153 0.62 14.69 -11.41
N PRO A 154 -0.51 14.60 -12.12
CA PRO A 154 -1.80 14.99 -11.58
C PRO A 154 -2.20 14.08 -10.41
N GLU A 155 -3.16 14.55 -9.62
CA GLU A 155 -3.83 13.74 -8.61
C GLU A 155 -4.52 12.53 -9.24
N MET A 156 -4.53 11.41 -8.51
CA MET A 156 -5.22 10.20 -8.92
C MET A 156 -6.72 10.47 -9.03
N ASN A 157 -7.38 9.78 -9.96
CA ASN A 157 -8.83 9.79 -10.08
C ASN A 157 -9.47 9.05 -8.88
N ALA A 158 -9.59 9.76 -7.75
CA ALA A 158 -9.97 9.19 -6.47
C ALA A 158 -11.45 8.79 -6.40
N LEU A 159 -12.34 9.39 -7.22
CA LEU A 159 -13.78 9.11 -7.14
C LEU A 159 -14.13 7.69 -7.64
N PRO A 160 -13.72 7.25 -8.85
CA PRO A 160 -13.92 5.86 -9.26
C PRO A 160 -13.16 4.88 -8.36
N MET A 161 -11.99 5.27 -7.85
CA MET A 161 -11.24 4.42 -6.92
C MET A 161 -11.98 4.21 -5.60
N LEU A 162 -12.59 5.28 -5.06
CA LEU A 162 -13.42 5.19 -3.87
C LEU A 162 -14.65 4.32 -4.12
N TRP A 163 -15.26 4.43 -5.31
CA TRP A 163 -16.37 3.56 -5.69
C TRP A 163 -15.95 2.08 -5.75
N ARG A 164 -14.77 1.78 -6.31
CA ARG A 164 -14.20 0.42 -6.27
C ARG A 164 -13.97 -0.07 -4.83
N ALA A 165 -13.46 0.79 -3.95
CA ALA A 165 -13.27 0.44 -2.53
C ALA A 165 -14.59 0.16 -1.80
N VAL A 166 -15.63 0.96 -2.06
CA VAL A 166 -16.97 0.76 -1.52
C VAL A 166 -17.58 -0.54 -2.03
N HIS A 167 -17.45 -0.83 -3.32
CA HIS A 167 -17.92 -2.10 -3.90
C HIS A 167 -17.19 -3.31 -3.36
N CYS A 168 -15.87 -3.22 -3.15
CA CYS A 168 -15.10 -4.29 -2.53
C CYS A 168 -15.69 -4.70 -1.17
N LEU A 169 -16.17 -3.72 -0.41
CA LEU A 169 -16.79 -3.91 0.89
C LEU A 169 -18.31 -4.10 0.83
N GLN A 170 -18.87 -4.43 -0.35
CA GLN A 170 -20.32 -4.61 -0.58
C GLN A 170 -21.17 -3.41 -0.11
N GLY A 171 -20.58 -2.22 -0.15
CA GLY A 171 -21.23 -0.99 0.32
C GLY A 171 -22.21 -0.40 -0.68
N THR A 172 -23.07 0.49 -0.19
CA THR A 172 -24.09 1.18 -0.98
C THR A 172 -23.64 2.57 -1.45
N PRO A 173 -24.38 3.23 -2.37
CA PRO A 173 -24.12 4.63 -2.74
C PRO A 173 -24.10 5.59 -1.55
N THR A 174 -24.87 5.33 -0.49
CA THR A 174 -24.80 6.12 0.76
C THR A 174 -23.42 5.98 1.40
N LEU A 175 -22.88 4.75 1.48
CA LEU A 175 -21.55 4.53 2.04
C LEU A 175 -20.48 5.29 1.25
N TYR A 176 -20.60 5.34 -0.07
CA TYR A 176 -19.75 6.16 -0.93
C TYR A 176 -19.84 7.66 -0.58
N MET A 177 -21.05 8.20 -0.42
CA MET A 177 -21.23 9.61 -0.07
C MET A 177 -20.65 9.96 1.31
N LEU A 178 -20.85 9.11 2.30
CA LEU A 178 -20.28 9.27 3.65
C LEU A 178 -18.75 9.20 3.63
N SER A 179 -18.20 8.22 2.91
CA SER A 179 -16.75 8.04 2.78
C SER A 179 -16.11 9.21 2.04
N LYS A 180 -16.77 9.73 1.00
CA LYS A 180 -16.34 10.94 0.28
C LYS A 180 -16.30 12.15 1.21
N ARG A 181 -17.35 12.36 2.03
CA ARG A 181 -17.39 13.45 3.03
C ARG A 181 -16.27 13.30 4.05
N LEU A 182 -16.07 12.10 4.57
CA LEU A 182 -14.99 11.82 5.53
C LEU A 182 -13.61 12.06 4.92
N GLY A 183 -13.37 11.65 3.67
CA GLY A 183 -12.12 11.87 2.96
C GLY A 183 -11.78 13.37 2.81
N MET A 184 -12.79 14.21 2.56
CA MET A 184 -12.63 15.68 2.52
C MET A 184 -12.26 16.24 3.90
N VAL A 185 -12.96 15.80 4.96
CA VAL A 185 -12.69 16.19 6.35
C VAL A 185 -11.25 15.83 6.77
N LEU A 186 -10.77 14.64 6.38
CA LEU A 186 -9.43 14.17 6.67
C LEU A 186 -8.34 14.79 5.77
N SER A 187 -8.75 15.49 4.71
CA SER A 187 -7.89 16.07 3.67
C SER A 187 -6.88 15.05 3.14
N ILE A 188 -7.36 13.89 2.67
CA ILE A 188 -6.48 12.82 2.23
C ILE A 188 -5.73 13.23 0.96
N PRO A 189 -4.39 13.07 0.91
CA PRO A 189 -3.63 13.39 -0.29
C PRO A 189 -3.91 12.35 -1.38
N ASN A 190 -4.43 12.81 -2.52
CA ASN A 190 -4.65 11.96 -3.70
C ASN A 190 -3.43 11.93 -4.65
N THR A 191 -2.26 12.32 -4.15
CA THR A 191 -0.99 12.41 -4.89
C THR A 191 -0.08 11.22 -4.58
N LEU A 192 0.82 10.86 -5.52
CA LEU A 192 1.76 9.73 -5.35
C LEU A 192 2.69 9.83 -4.17
N HIS A 193 3.14 11.06 -3.89
CA HIS A 193 4.14 11.32 -2.88
C HIS A 193 3.68 12.53 -2.09
N HIS A 194 3.75 12.41 -0.77
CA HIS A 194 3.27 13.42 0.17
C HIS A 194 3.83 14.85 -0.02
N SER A 195 4.99 15.00 -0.67
CA SER A 195 5.58 16.31 -0.96
C SER A 195 4.99 17.02 -2.18
N LEU A 196 4.20 16.32 -2.99
CA LEU A 196 3.47 16.89 -4.12
C LEU A 196 2.06 17.33 -3.70
N ALA A 197 1.60 16.86 -2.54
CA ALA A 197 0.31 17.24 -1.97
C ALA A 197 0.30 18.71 -1.49
N PRO A 198 -0.87 19.37 -1.52
CA PRO A 198 -1.02 20.71 -0.96
C PRO A 198 -0.66 20.74 0.53
N VAL A 199 -0.20 21.90 1.01
CA VAL A 199 0.21 22.09 2.39
C VAL A 199 -1.01 22.01 3.32
N LEU A 200 -0.89 21.25 4.41
CA LEU A 200 -1.92 21.22 5.43
C LEU A 200 -1.92 22.55 6.17
N LYS A 201 -3.10 23.17 6.33
CA LYS A 201 -3.24 24.38 7.16
C LYS A 201 -2.75 24.05 8.58
N ALA A 202 -1.65 24.66 8.99
CA ALA A 202 -0.98 24.38 10.25
C ALA A 202 -1.47 25.34 11.33
N TYR A 203 -2.26 24.84 12.28
CA TYR A 203 -2.92 25.68 13.30
C TYR A 203 -2.21 25.68 14.67
N LYS A 204 -1.25 24.79 14.90
CA LYS A 204 -0.43 24.73 16.13
C LYS A 204 1.03 24.43 15.77
N ARG A 205 1.97 24.80 16.66
CA ARG A 205 3.41 24.45 16.51
C ARG A 205 3.64 22.94 16.30
N TYR A 206 2.78 22.08 16.88
CA TYR A 206 2.89 20.62 16.80
C TYR A 206 1.96 19.94 15.78
N SER A 207 1.15 20.71 15.04
CA SER A 207 0.33 20.13 13.97
C SER A 207 1.21 19.84 12.75
N PRO A 208 1.07 18.65 12.12
CA PRO A 208 1.84 18.34 10.93
C PRO A 208 1.49 19.34 9.83
N LYS A 209 2.48 20.11 9.39
CA LYS A 209 2.34 21.08 8.28
C LYS A 209 2.25 20.39 6.92
N PHE A 210 2.68 19.13 6.84
CA PHE A 210 2.77 18.35 5.61
C PHE A 210 2.27 16.93 5.83
N HIS A 211 1.82 16.30 4.75
CA HIS A 211 1.38 14.91 4.65
C HIS A 211 2.50 13.87 4.86
N LYS A 212 3.60 14.20 5.55
CA LYS A 212 4.78 13.32 5.67
C LYS A 212 4.46 11.91 6.21
N MET A 213 3.41 11.79 7.02
CA MET A 213 2.97 10.52 7.60
C MET A 213 1.92 9.80 6.73
N ASP A 214 1.60 10.34 5.55
CA ASP A 214 0.56 9.86 4.63
C ASP A 214 1.17 9.34 3.31
N ASP A 215 2.42 8.87 3.33
CA ASP A 215 3.07 8.19 2.19
C ASP A 215 2.57 6.73 2.11
N VAL A 216 1.29 6.60 1.80
CA VAL A 216 0.53 5.35 1.75
C VAL A 216 -0.11 5.25 0.36
N PRO A 217 -0.25 4.04 -0.24
CA PRO A 217 -1.01 3.88 -1.47
C PRO A 217 -2.40 4.51 -1.36
N VAL A 218 -2.84 5.22 -2.39
CA VAL A 218 -4.08 6.01 -2.31
C VAL A 218 -5.30 5.09 -2.20
N GLU A 219 -5.26 3.91 -2.81
CA GLU A 219 -6.27 2.86 -2.63
C GLU A 219 -6.41 2.40 -1.16
N VAL A 220 -5.30 2.30 -0.43
CA VAL A 220 -5.29 1.95 1.00
C VAL A 220 -5.86 3.09 1.84
N ALA A 221 -5.51 4.34 1.51
CA ALA A 221 -6.07 5.50 2.18
C ALA A 221 -7.60 5.59 1.98
N LEU A 222 -8.08 5.35 0.76
CA LEU A 222 -9.52 5.37 0.44
C LEU A 222 -10.27 4.25 1.15
N VAL A 223 -9.82 3.00 1.08
CA VAL A 223 -10.51 1.91 1.79
C VAL A 223 -10.50 2.11 3.30
N SER A 224 -9.43 2.68 3.86
CA SER A 224 -9.36 3.02 5.28
C SER A 224 -10.44 4.03 5.69
N THR A 225 -10.80 4.99 4.82
CA THR A 225 -11.95 5.87 5.10
C THR A 225 -13.27 5.14 5.14
N VAL A 226 -13.48 4.19 4.21
CA VAL A 226 -14.70 3.38 4.17
C VAL A 226 -14.83 2.56 5.46
N ILE A 227 -13.72 1.95 5.92
CA ILE A 227 -13.67 1.19 7.18
C ILE A 227 -14.04 2.09 8.37
N ILE A 228 -13.52 3.31 8.44
CA ILE A 228 -13.86 4.26 9.51
C ILE A 228 -15.34 4.61 9.48
N VAL A 229 -15.93 4.84 8.31
CA VAL A 229 -17.38 5.10 8.19
C VAL A 229 -18.18 3.90 8.66
N LEU A 230 -17.85 2.68 8.21
CA LEU A 230 -18.52 1.45 8.65
C LEU A 230 -18.45 1.30 10.18
N LYS A 231 -17.30 1.61 10.77
CA LYS A 231 -17.10 1.58 12.22
C LYS A 231 -17.95 2.64 12.95
N LEU A 232 -18.04 3.85 12.40
CA LEU A 232 -18.89 4.93 12.95
C LEU A 232 -20.38 4.58 12.90
N VAL A 233 -20.84 3.98 11.79
CA VAL A 233 -22.25 3.63 11.57
C VAL A 233 -22.65 2.41 12.39
N TYR A 234 -21.95 1.29 12.22
CA TYR A 234 -22.41 -0.02 12.70
C TYR A 234 -21.86 -0.42 14.06
N GLY A 235 -20.76 0.19 14.51
CA GLY A 235 -20.18 -0.25 15.76
C GLY A 235 -19.26 -1.46 15.67
N LEU A 236 -18.46 -1.55 14.61
CA LEU A 236 -17.48 -2.64 14.41
C LEU A 236 -16.37 -2.69 15.48
N ASP A 237 -16.40 -1.81 16.48
CA ASP A 237 -15.56 -1.79 17.67
C ASP A 237 -16.11 -2.63 18.85
N GLY A 238 -17.06 -3.53 18.58
CA GLY A 238 -17.69 -4.39 19.59
C GLY A 238 -18.80 -3.70 20.39
N ILE A 239 -19.12 -2.44 20.07
CA ILE A 239 -20.27 -1.71 20.62
C ILE A 239 -21.23 -1.47 19.46
N LYS A 240 -22.29 -2.26 19.36
CA LYS A 240 -23.30 -2.10 18.29
C LYS A 240 -23.95 -0.72 18.39
N ARG A 241 -24.04 -0.04 17.24
CA ARG A 241 -24.66 1.29 17.11
C ARG A 241 -25.88 1.19 16.22
N PHE A 242 -26.87 2.02 16.51
CA PHE A 242 -28.12 2.09 15.76
C PHE A 242 -28.38 3.55 15.34
N PRO A 243 -29.05 3.76 14.20
CA PRO A 243 -29.45 5.11 13.79
C PRO A 243 -30.37 5.71 14.86
N ALA A 244 -30.09 6.94 15.27
CA ALA A 244 -30.87 7.62 16.31
C ALA A 244 -32.21 8.18 15.78
N SER A 245 -32.32 8.38 14.46
CA SER A 245 -33.51 8.94 13.81
C SER A 245 -33.63 8.44 12.37
N GLU A 246 -34.83 8.46 11.81
CA GLU A 246 -35.08 8.15 10.39
C GLU A 246 -34.39 9.15 9.43
N GLU A 247 -34.04 10.34 9.91
CA GLU A 247 -33.30 11.35 9.15
C GLU A 247 -31.79 11.07 9.10
N ASP A 248 -31.29 10.11 9.89
CA ASP A 248 -29.88 9.74 9.89
C ASP A 248 -29.53 9.01 8.59
N MET A 249 -28.42 9.41 7.96
CA MET A 249 -27.90 8.72 6.78
C MET A 249 -27.57 7.25 7.07
N ALA A 250 -27.29 6.90 8.32
CA ALA A 250 -27.11 5.53 8.78
C ALA A 250 -28.34 4.64 8.54
N TYR A 251 -29.56 5.20 8.52
CA TYR A 251 -30.80 4.46 8.26
C TYR A 251 -30.90 3.95 6.82
N SER A 252 -30.26 4.65 5.87
CA SER A 252 -30.25 4.24 4.44
C SER A 252 -29.20 3.17 4.10
N LEU A 253 -28.40 2.75 5.09
CA LEU A 253 -27.41 1.69 4.94
C LEU A 253 -28.05 0.33 5.27
N PRO A 254 -27.53 -0.78 4.71
CA PRO A 254 -28.10 -2.11 4.92
C PRO A 254 -27.93 -2.59 6.37
N GLU A 255 -28.68 -3.60 6.79
CA GLU A 255 -28.45 -4.23 8.08
C GLU A 255 -27.02 -4.82 8.16
N LEU A 256 -26.39 -4.75 9.34
CA LEU A 256 -25.04 -5.25 9.55
C LEU A 256 -24.91 -6.75 9.24
N SER A 257 -25.91 -7.55 9.62
CA SER A 257 -25.96 -8.99 9.38
C SER A 257 -25.93 -9.33 7.89
N ASP A 258 -26.75 -8.64 7.10
CA ASP A 258 -26.82 -8.73 5.64
C ASP A 258 -25.52 -8.28 4.96
N LEU A 259 -24.91 -7.20 5.46
CA LEU A 259 -23.62 -6.74 4.94
C LEU A 259 -22.52 -7.79 5.19
N LEU A 260 -22.46 -8.36 6.40
CA LEU A 260 -21.46 -9.36 6.77
C LEU A 260 -21.68 -10.69 6.02
N SER A 261 -22.92 -11.08 5.75
CA SER A 261 -23.22 -12.27 4.95
C SER A 261 -22.82 -12.07 3.49
N ALA A 262 -23.15 -10.91 2.89
CA ALA A 262 -22.72 -10.54 1.55
C ALA A 262 -21.19 -10.45 1.43
N LEU A 263 -20.49 -9.96 2.45
CA LEU A 263 -19.02 -9.96 2.49
C LEU A 263 -18.44 -11.37 2.48
N LYS A 264 -19.02 -12.30 3.25
CA LYS A 264 -18.60 -13.71 3.28
C LYS A 264 -18.87 -14.39 1.95
N GLU A 265 -20.05 -14.19 1.36
CA GLU A 265 -20.39 -14.73 0.03
C GLU A 265 -19.43 -14.18 -1.03
N ALA A 266 -19.09 -12.89 -0.98
CA ALA A 266 -18.11 -12.29 -1.88
C ALA A 266 -16.70 -12.87 -1.69
N GLU A 267 -16.27 -13.16 -0.46
CA GLU A 267 -15.00 -13.86 -0.21
C GLU A 267 -15.02 -15.29 -0.77
N GLU A 268 -16.12 -16.03 -0.60
CA GLU A 268 -16.25 -17.37 -1.16
C GLU A 268 -16.26 -17.35 -2.69
N ASN A 269 -17.02 -16.44 -3.31
CA ASN A 269 -17.05 -16.29 -4.77
C ASN A 269 -15.66 -15.93 -5.33
N GLU A 270 -14.92 -15.06 -4.64
CA GLU A 270 -13.57 -14.70 -5.07
C GLU A 270 -12.58 -15.86 -4.90
N LYS A 271 -12.71 -16.72 -3.87
CA LYS A 271 -11.88 -17.93 -3.71
C LYS A 271 -12.04 -18.94 -4.85
N HIS A 272 -13.20 -18.95 -5.51
CA HIS A 272 -13.48 -19.81 -6.65
C HIS A 272 -13.11 -19.14 -7.99
N SER A 273 -12.70 -17.86 -7.96
CA SER A 273 -12.22 -17.17 -9.16
C SER A 273 -10.83 -17.68 -9.54
N THR A 274 -10.64 -17.98 -10.82
CA THR A 274 -9.38 -18.44 -11.42
C THR A 274 -8.20 -17.49 -11.12
N GLU A 275 -8.44 -16.19 -10.99
CA GLU A 275 -7.41 -15.21 -10.66
C GLU A 275 -6.83 -15.41 -9.25
N THR A 276 -7.61 -15.87 -8.28
CA THR A 276 -7.14 -16.07 -6.91
C THR A 276 -6.61 -17.47 -6.65
N LEU A 277 -7.05 -18.47 -7.42
CA LEU A 277 -6.51 -19.83 -7.38
C LEU A 277 -5.01 -19.86 -7.69
N PHE A 278 -4.53 -18.94 -8.53
CA PHE A 278 -3.13 -18.88 -8.95
C PHE A 278 -2.35 -17.71 -8.33
N SER A 279 -2.95 -16.99 -7.37
CA SER A 279 -2.26 -15.88 -6.71
C SER A 279 -1.19 -16.37 -5.73
N SER A 280 -0.07 -15.65 -5.66
CA SER A 280 1.03 -15.98 -4.75
C SER A 280 0.70 -15.75 -3.27
N ILE A 281 -0.43 -15.08 -2.99
CA ILE A 281 -0.89 -14.71 -1.65
C ILE A 281 -1.48 -15.91 -0.91
N GLU A 282 -2.25 -16.75 -1.59
CA GLU A 282 -2.88 -17.94 -1.01
C GLU A 282 -2.23 -19.21 -1.55
N ARG A 283 -1.39 -19.84 -0.73
CA ARG A 283 -0.81 -21.15 -1.07
C ARG A 283 -1.87 -22.24 -0.87
N LYS A 284 -2.74 -22.43 -1.86
CA LYS A 284 -3.63 -23.60 -1.89
C LYS A 284 -2.84 -24.83 -2.32
N SER A 285 -3.09 -25.96 -1.66
CA SER A 285 -2.53 -27.22 -2.09
C SER A 285 -3.30 -27.69 -3.33
N VAL A 286 -2.60 -28.33 -4.28
CA VAL A 286 -3.24 -28.99 -5.42
C VAL A 286 -4.24 -30.05 -4.96
N LEU A 287 -4.06 -30.59 -3.74
CA LEU A 287 -4.96 -31.56 -3.13
C LEU A 287 -6.32 -30.97 -2.74
N ASP A 288 -6.43 -29.65 -2.64
CA ASP A 288 -7.66 -28.95 -2.27
C ASP A 288 -8.48 -28.52 -3.50
N PHE A 289 -8.01 -28.86 -4.71
CA PHE A 289 -8.67 -28.47 -5.96
C PHE A 289 -9.78 -29.44 -6.34
N ASN A 290 -10.92 -28.89 -6.76
CA ASN A 290 -11.98 -29.66 -7.41
C ASN A 290 -11.55 -30.01 -8.85
N ASP A 291 -12.15 -31.03 -9.45
CA ASP A 291 -11.82 -31.49 -10.81
C ASP A 291 -11.86 -30.33 -11.84
N GLU A 292 -12.87 -29.45 -11.79
CA GLU A 292 -12.96 -28.27 -12.66
C GLU A 292 -11.79 -27.28 -12.44
N ALA A 293 -11.37 -27.08 -11.20
CA ALA A 293 -10.24 -26.21 -10.87
C ALA A 293 -8.90 -26.80 -11.30
N ILE A 294 -8.79 -28.14 -11.35
CA ILE A 294 -7.62 -28.84 -11.90
C ILE A 294 -7.55 -28.64 -13.41
N ASP A 295 -8.67 -28.75 -14.12
CA ASP A 295 -8.74 -28.50 -15.56
C ASP A 295 -8.34 -27.04 -15.88
N ASP A 296 -8.89 -26.06 -15.15
CA ASP A 296 -8.50 -24.64 -15.28
C ASP A 296 -7.00 -24.43 -15.01
N TYR A 297 -6.42 -25.14 -14.03
CA TYR A 297 -4.99 -25.07 -13.73
C TYR A 297 -4.15 -25.67 -14.86
N ILE A 298 -4.58 -26.77 -15.49
CA ILE A 298 -3.90 -27.38 -16.62
C ILE A 298 -3.94 -26.46 -17.84
N ASP A 299 -5.09 -25.84 -18.12
CA ASP A 299 -5.24 -24.84 -19.19
C ASP A 299 -4.34 -23.62 -18.95
N PHE A 300 -4.27 -23.16 -17.71
CA PHE A 300 -3.33 -22.12 -17.27
C PHE A 300 -1.87 -22.51 -17.51
N CYS A 301 -1.47 -23.72 -17.11
CA CYS A 301 -0.13 -24.25 -17.34
C CYS A 301 0.18 -24.38 -18.84
N GLN A 302 -0.77 -24.82 -19.64
CA GLN A 302 -0.62 -24.93 -21.09
C GLN A 302 -0.37 -23.56 -21.71
N ARG A 303 -1.13 -22.54 -21.29
CA ARG A 303 -0.95 -21.16 -21.76
C ARG A 303 0.41 -20.58 -21.39
N ILE A 304 0.90 -20.88 -20.18
CA ILE A 304 2.13 -20.29 -19.66
C ILE A 304 3.36 -21.05 -20.13
N LEU A 305 3.39 -22.38 -20.10
CA LEU A 305 4.61 -23.14 -20.34
C LEU A 305 4.93 -23.28 -21.82
N LEU A 306 3.94 -23.25 -22.71
CA LEU A 306 4.17 -23.40 -24.14
C LEU A 306 4.79 -22.13 -24.75
N PRO A 307 5.94 -22.23 -25.44
CA PRO A 307 6.50 -21.11 -26.20
C PRO A 307 5.55 -20.72 -27.33
N ARG A 308 5.29 -19.41 -27.52
CA ARG A 308 4.47 -18.90 -28.64
C ARG A 308 4.98 -19.35 -30.02
N GLU A 309 6.28 -19.64 -30.13
CA GLU A 309 6.96 -19.98 -31.38
C GLU A 309 7.04 -21.51 -31.65
N GLN A 310 6.84 -22.39 -30.65
CA GLN A 310 6.90 -23.85 -30.84
C GLN A 310 5.52 -24.48 -31.09
N ARG A 311 4.79 -23.93 -32.06
CA ARG A 311 3.67 -24.61 -32.73
C ARG A 311 4.12 -25.39 -33.96
N GLU A 312 5.43 -25.61 -34.12
CA GLU A 312 5.97 -26.49 -35.15
C GLU A 312 5.90 -27.94 -34.67
N SER A 313 5.32 -28.80 -35.51
CA SER A 313 5.03 -30.21 -35.21
C SER A 313 6.31 -30.98 -34.89
N ASN A 314 6.56 -31.22 -33.61
CA ASN A 314 7.57 -32.17 -33.16
C ASN A 314 6.94 -33.57 -33.03
N VAL A 315 7.75 -34.62 -33.15
CA VAL A 315 7.33 -36.03 -32.95
C VAL A 315 6.59 -36.22 -31.61
N MET A 316 6.94 -35.44 -30.58
CA MET A 316 6.21 -35.42 -29.30
C MET A 316 4.78 -34.89 -29.42
N THR A 317 4.53 -33.85 -30.22
CA THR A 317 3.17 -33.32 -30.43
C THR A 317 2.27 -34.25 -31.23
N GLU A 318 2.84 -35.19 -32.00
CA GLU A 318 2.10 -36.24 -32.71
C GLU A 318 1.66 -37.37 -31.79
N HIS A 319 2.51 -37.77 -30.82
CA HIS A 319 2.21 -38.83 -29.86
C HIS A 319 1.45 -38.36 -28.62
N PHE A 320 1.57 -37.07 -28.27
CA PHE A 320 0.88 -36.42 -27.16
C PHE A 320 0.20 -35.14 -27.67
N PRO A 321 -0.92 -35.27 -28.40
CA PRO A 321 -1.62 -34.12 -28.93
C PRO A 321 -2.12 -33.25 -27.78
N LEU A 322 -1.61 -32.03 -27.72
CA LEU A 322 -2.17 -30.99 -26.88
C LEU A 322 -3.51 -30.61 -27.51
N ASN A 323 -4.62 -30.83 -26.79
CA ASN A 323 -5.92 -30.36 -27.24
C ASN A 323 -5.80 -28.85 -27.50
N ALA A 324 -6.14 -28.42 -28.72
CA ALA A 324 -6.22 -27.01 -29.03
C ALA A 324 -7.23 -26.39 -28.04
N PRO A 325 -6.92 -25.24 -27.41
CA PRO A 325 -7.77 -24.65 -26.40
C PRO A 325 -9.16 -24.44 -27.00
N THR A 326 -10.13 -25.21 -26.49
CA THR A 326 -11.51 -25.09 -26.93
C THR A 326 -12.13 -24.01 -26.08
N ARG A 327 -12.29 -22.80 -26.66
CA ARG A 327 -12.92 -21.60 -26.08
C ARG A 327 -12.04 -20.79 -25.11
N HIS A 328 -11.47 -19.70 -25.62
CA HIS A 328 -11.58 -18.34 -25.04
C HIS A 328 -10.77 -17.34 -25.90
N ASP A 329 -11.11 -17.25 -27.20
CA ASP A 329 -10.68 -16.14 -28.06
C ASP A 329 -11.74 -15.01 -28.04
N GLN A 330 -12.37 -14.81 -26.88
CA GLN A 330 -13.15 -13.62 -26.61
C GLN A 330 -12.20 -12.60 -25.97
N GLY A 331 -11.79 -11.65 -26.79
CA GLY A 331 -10.80 -10.64 -26.45
C GLY A 331 -11.05 -9.97 -25.11
N VAL A 332 -9.95 -9.57 -24.45
CA VAL A 332 -9.91 -8.55 -23.39
C VAL A 332 -11.10 -8.65 -22.43
N SER A 333 -11.41 -9.85 -21.97
CA SER A 333 -12.55 -10.08 -21.10
C SER A 333 -12.10 -9.86 -19.66
N SER A 334 -12.45 -8.67 -19.16
CA SER A 334 -12.70 -8.38 -17.75
C SER A 334 -11.51 -8.22 -16.81
N ILE A 335 -10.71 -7.17 -17.01
CA ILE A 335 -9.91 -6.53 -15.94
C ILE A 335 -10.79 -6.02 -14.77
N CYS A 336 -12.11 -5.96 -14.97
CA CYS A 336 -13.09 -6.00 -13.90
C CYS A 336 -13.79 -7.35 -13.98
N SER A 337 -13.54 -8.29 -13.05
CA SER A 337 -14.64 -9.17 -12.65
C SER A 337 -15.82 -8.22 -12.38
N PRO A 338 -16.97 -8.35 -13.08
CA PRO A 338 -18.12 -7.50 -12.78
C PRO A 338 -18.34 -7.69 -11.29
N ALA A 339 -18.27 -6.59 -10.53
CA ALA A 339 -18.56 -6.63 -9.10
C ALA A 339 -19.91 -7.32 -9.00
N THR A 340 -19.92 -8.58 -8.55
CA THR A 340 -21.13 -9.37 -8.41
C THR A 340 -22.02 -8.53 -7.54
N HIS A 341 -23.06 -7.95 -8.12
CA HIS A 341 -24.10 -7.28 -7.35
C HIS A 341 -24.52 -8.27 -6.27
N PRO A 342 -24.74 -7.83 -5.02
CA PRO A 342 -25.21 -8.73 -4.00
C PRO A 342 -26.42 -9.47 -4.57
N SER A 343 -26.31 -10.80 -4.66
CA SER A 343 -27.31 -11.69 -5.24
C SER A 343 -28.66 -11.56 -4.51
N VAL A 344 -28.59 -11.04 -3.28
CA VAL A 344 -29.70 -10.74 -2.39
C VAL A 344 -29.83 -9.22 -2.22
N PRO A 345 -31.03 -8.63 -2.43
CA PRO A 345 -31.28 -7.24 -2.07
C PRO A 345 -31.05 -7.08 -0.57
N LEU A 346 -30.07 -6.26 -0.18
CA LEU A 346 -29.78 -5.99 1.22
C LEU A 346 -30.95 -5.23 1.85
N SER A 347 -31.45 -5.70 2.99
CA SER A 347 -32.58 -5.07 3.65
C SER A 347 -32.12 -3.83 4.42
N ALA A 348 -32.95 -2.78 4.40
CA ALA A 348 -32.77 -1.65 5.29
C ALA A 348 -33.03 -2.10 6.74
N PRO A 349 -32.31 -1.54 7.74
CA PRO A 349 -32.54 -1.86 9.13
C PRO A 349 -33.99 -1.53 9.49
N SER A 350 -34.68 -2.48 10.13
CA SER A 350 -35.96 -2.19 10.76
C SER A 350 -35.72 -1.18 11.89
N PRO A 351 -36.59 -0.16 12.08
CA PRO A 351 -36.52 0.67 13.28
C PRO A 351 -36.67 -0.27 14.49
N CYS A 352 -35.62 -0.37 15.30
CA CYS A 352 -35.69 -1.12 16.55
C CYS A 352 -36.49 -0.28 17.55
N ASP A 353 -37.62 -0.82 18.01
CA ASP A 353 -38.37 -0.30 19.16
C ASP A 353 -37.58 -0.38 20.49
N GLU A 354 -36.42 -1.07 20.50
CA GLU A 354 -35.55 -1.17 21.68
C GLU A 354 -34.62 0.04 21.82
N SER A 355 -35.19 1.08 22.42
CA SER A 355 -34.57 2.36 22.80
C SER A 355 -33.46 2.20 23.85
N GLY A 356 -32.27 1.74 23.46
CA GLY A 356 -31.15 1.66 24.43
C GLY A 356 -29.72 1.61 23.90
N GLY A 357 -29.50 1.50 22.58
CA GLY A 357 -28.14 1.49 22.01
C GLY A 357 -27.56 2.89 21.85
N PRO A 358 -26.22 3.06 21.90
CA PRO A 358 -25.57 4.33 21.56
C PRO A 358 -25.84 4.70 20.09
N ALA A 359 -26.00 6.00 19.82
CA ALA A 359 -26.23 6.50 18.47
C ALA A 359 -25.00 6.30 17.57
N SER A 360 -25.19 6.37 16.25
CA SER A 360 -24.10 6.34 15.28
C SER A 360 -23.03 7.39 15.62
N GLY A 361 -21.77 6.96 15.68
CA GLY A 361 -20.63 7.79 16.08
C GLY A 361 -20.41 7.99 17.59
N GLU A 362 -21.32 7.57 18.47
CA GLU A 362 -21.14 7.68 19.92
C GLU A 362 -20.23 6.58 20.49
N LEU A 363 -19.53 6.88 21.60
CA LEU A 363 -18.62 5.94 22.28
C LEU A 363 -17.55 5.33 21.36
N TYR A 364 -17.06 6.08 20.38
CA TYR A 364 -16.09 5.60 19.39
C TYR A 364 -14.76 5.16 20.00
N LYS A 365 -14.42 3.88 19.86
CA LYS A 365 -13.15 3.32 20.36
C LYS A 365 -12.08 3.25 19.27
N ILE A 366 -10.92 3.83 19.54
CA ILE A 366 -9.75 3.75 18.66
C ILE A 366 -8.91 2.54 19.06
N TYR A 367 -8.62 1.64 18.12
CA TYR A 367 -7.73 0.50 18.34
C TYR A 367 -6.30 0.88 18.01
N ASN A 368 -5.36 0.39 18.81
CA ASN A 368 -3.94 0.57 18.54
C ASN A 368 -3.46 -0.56 17.63
N ALA A 369 -2.96 -0.24 16.44
CA ALA A 369 -2.50 -1.22 15.47
C ALA A 369 -1.20 -1.95 15.89
N ARG A 370 -0.60 -1.56 17.01
CA ARG A 370 0.55 -2.24 17.63
C ARG A 370 0.17 -3.17 18.78
N ASP A 371 -1.11 -3.26 19.10
CA ASP A 371 -1.58 -4.13 20.17
C ASP A 371 -1.64 -5.58 19.67
N VAL A 372 -0.51 -6.28 19.80
CA VAL A 372 -0.35 -7.68 19.36
C VAL A 372 -1.21 -8.64 20.19
N LEU A 373 -1.66 -8.23 21.37
CA LEU A 373 -2.48 -9.04 22.29
C LEU A 373 -3.98 -8.70 22.22
N GLY A 374 -4.33 -7.56 21.61
CA GLY A 374 -5.71 -7.15 21.42
C GLY A 374 -6.33 -7.83 20.22
N ALA A 375 -7.20 -8.81 20.44
CA ALA A 375 -8.03 -9.35 19.36
C ALA A 375 -8.93 -8.24 18.80
N LEU A 376 -8.82 -8.00 17.49
CA LEU A 376 -9.79 -7.18 16.75
C LEU A 376 -11.17 -7.85 16.88
N PRO A 377 -12.27 -7.09 17.00
CA PRO A 377 -13.60 -7.66 16.90
C PRO A 377 -13.75 -8.42 15.58
N ALA A 378 -14.34 -9.62 15.62
CA ALA A 378 -14.42 -10.52 14.47
C ALA A 378 -15.04 -9.85 13.22
N ASP A 379 -16.04 -8.98 13.41
CA ASP A 379 -16.68 -8.25 12.32
C ASP A 379 -15.75 -7.23 11.67
N LEU A 380 -14.91 -6.55 12.46
CA LEU A 380 -13.90 -5.61 11.95
C LEU A 380 -12.74 -6.36 11.28
N GLU A 381 -12.33 -7.49 11.85
CA GLU A 381 -11.30 -8.36 11.27
C GLU A 381 -11.70 -8.83 9.87
N LEU A 382 -12.96 -9.27 9.70
CA LEU A 382 -13.48 -9.67 8.39
C LEU A 382 -13.38 -8.54 7.35
N VAL A 383 -13.79 -7.32 7.73
CA VAL A 383 -13.73 -6.14 6.86
C VAL A 383 -12.28 -5.76 6.52
N VAL A 384 -11.39 -5.79 7.50
CA VAL A 384 -9.96 -5.50 7.31
C VAL A 384 -9.29 -6.55 6.42
N ARG A 385 -9.58 -7.83 6.62
CA ARG A 385 -9.10 -8.93 5.78
C ARG A 385 -9.57 -8.80 4.33
N ARG A 386 -10.84 -8.44 4.12
CA ARG A 386 -11.36 -8.16 2.77
C ARG A 386 -10.58 -7.03 2.10
N ALA A 387 -10.37 -5.93 2.82
CA ALA A 387 -9.62 -4.77 2.33
C ALA A 387 -8.13 -5.08 2.09
N SER A 388 -7.52 -5.95 2.90
CA SER A 388 -6.12 -6.37 2.77
C SER A 388 -5.88 -7.13 1.46
N ARG A 389 -6.77 -8.08 1.15
CA ARG A 389 -6.76 -8.82 -0.12
C ARG A 389 -6.97 -7.92 -1.34
N TRP A 390 -7.93 -6.99 -1.26
CA TRP A 390 -8.23 -6.09 -2.37
C TRP A 390 -7.12 -5.08 -2.66
N THR A 391 -6.51 -4.51 -1.60
CA THR A 391 -5.39 -3.58 -1.75
C THR A 391 -4.04 -4.26 -1.96
N GLY A 392 -3.94 -5.56 -1.67
CA GLY A 392 -2.69 -6.33 -1.70
C GLY A 392 -1.69 -5.93 -0.61
N VAL A 393 -2.15 -5.39 0.52
CA VAL A 393 -1.30 -4.98 1.64
C VAL A 393 -1.68 -5.76 2.89
N SER A 394 -0.75 -5.93 3.85
CA SER A 394 -1.03 -6.66 5.09
C SER A 394 -2.11 -5.97 5.93
N GLU A 395 -2.88 -6.77 6.67
CA GLU A 395 -3.93 -6.31 7.59
C GLU A 395 -3.38 -5.31 8.62
N ASP A 396 -2.21 -5.60 9.20
CA ASP A 396 -1.47 -4.69 10.08
C ASP A 396 -1.25 -3.31 9.46
N HIS A 397 -0.96 -3.25 8.16
CA HIS A 397 -0.71 -1.98 7.49
C HIS A 397 -2.00 -1.18 7.38
N ILE A 398 -3.11 -1.81 7.03
CA ILE A 398 -4.44 -1.18 6.98
C ILE A 398 -4.83 -0.68 8.37
N CYS A 399 -4.69 -1.51 9.41
CA CYS A 399 -4.98 -1.13 10.79
C CYS A 399 -4.18 0.11 11.23
N ARG A 400 -2.90 0.22 10.85
CA ARG A 400 -2.06 1.40 11.15
C ARG A 400 -2.57 2.65 10.44
N VAL A 401 -3.01 2.54 9.19
CA VAL A 401 -3.53 3.67 8.42
C VAL A 401 -4.88 4.11 8.99
N VAL A 402 -5.77 3.16 9.29
CA VAL A 402 -7.04 3.40 9.97
C VAL A 402 -6.82 4.12 11.30
N GLU A 403 -5.98 3.59 12.20
CA GLU A 403 -5.66 4.22 13.48
C GLU A 403 -5.16 5.67 13.32
N HIS A 404 -4.29 5.90 12.34
CA HIS A 404 -3.75 7.23 12.06
C HIS A 404 -4.83 8.21 11.60
N PHE A 405 -5.74 7.76 10.73
CA PHE A 405 -6.88 8.56 10.26
C PHE A 405 -7.92 8.77 11.35
N GLU A 406 -8.17 7.79 12.21
CA GLU A 406 -9.05 7.94 13.39
C GLU A 406 -8.53 9.00 14.37
N ARG A 407 -7.23 8.98 14.65
CA ARG A 407 -6.58 10.01 15.49
C ARG A 407 -6.63 11.39 14.83
N ARG A 408 -6.60 11.46 13.50
CA ARG A 408 -6.81 12.71 12.75
C ARG A 408 -8.25 13.19 12.86
N LEU A 409 -9.22 12.31 12.67
CA LEU A 409 -10.64 12.59 12.80
C LEU A 409 -10.97 13.12 14.21
N ARG A 410 -10.46 12.45 15.25
CA ARG A 410 -10.67 12.88 16.64
C ARG A 410 -10.14 14.29 16.89
N ARG A 411 -8.95 14.62 16.37
CA ARG A 411 -8.37 15.97 16.47
C ARG A 411 -9.20 17.01 15.72
N TRP A 412 -9.69 16.67 14.54
CA TRP A 412 -10.57 17.53 13.77
C TRP A 412 -11.90 17.77 14.50
N TRP A 413 -12.52 16.73 15.06
CA TRP A 413 -13.80 16.82 15.77
C TRP A 413 -13.73 17.68 17.03
N VAL A 414 -12.69 17.51 17.85
CA VAL A 414 -12.46 18.35 19.04
C VAL A 414 -12.31 19.82 18.65
N ARG A 415 -11.66 20.10 17.52
CA ARG A 415 -11.55 21.46 17.01
C ARG A 415 -12.89 21.98 16.54
N TYR A 416 -13.62 21.22 15.72
CA TYR A 416 -14.92 21.62 15.20
C TYR A 416 -15.87 22.02 16.33
N LYS A 417 -15.95 21.21 17.39
CA LYS A 417 -16.74 21.53 18.59
C LYS A 417 -16.28 22.80 19.32
N ARG A 418 -14.98 23.10 19.32
CA ARG A 418 -14.45 24.32 19.96
C ARG A 418 -14.76 25.54 19.13
N ASP A 419 -14.57 25.46 17.82
CA ASP A 419 -14.80 26.58 16.90
C ASP A 419 -16.31 26.93 16.90
N GLN A 420 -17.22 25.95 16.93
CA GLN A 420 -18.66 26.18 17.14
C GLN A 420 -19.02 26.86 18.47
N ARG A 421 -18.30 26.54 19.57
CA ARG A 421 -18.54 27.21 20.86
C ARG A 421 -18.10 28.67 20.83
N MET A 422 -16.98 28.96 20.17
CA MET A 422 -16.48 30.33 20.04
C MET A 422 -17.40 31.18 19.17
N GLU A 423 -17.91 30.63 18.07
CA GLU A 423 -18.89 31.30 17.20
C GLU A 423 -20.23 31.57 17.93
N GLY A 424 -20.66 30.65 18.79
CA GLY A 424 -21.86 30.84 19.62
C GLY A 424 -21.69 31.91 20.71
N ILE A 425 -20.49 32.02 21.31
CA ILE A 425 -20.19 33.04 22.32
C ILE A 425 -20.08 34.43 21.67
N SER A 426 -19.44 34.56 20.50
CA SER A 426 -19.37 35.84 19.79
C SER A 426 -20.73 36.37 19.33
N SER A 427 -21.72 35.49 19.11
CA SER A 427 -23.08 35.92 18.75
C SER A 427 -23.96 36.31 19.95
N GLU A 428 -23.56 35.98 21.19
CA GLU A 428 -24.30 36.35 22.40
C GLU A 428 -23.76 37.63 23.05
N GLU A 429 -22.49 37.98 22.83
CA GLU A 429 -21.88 39.23 23.35
C GLU A 429 -22.20 40.48 22.50
N ASP A 430 -22.65 40.33 21.24
CA ASP A 430 -23.05 41.46 20.37
C ASP A 430 -24.49 41.97 20.64
N VAL A 431 -25.17 41.52 21.70
CA VAL A 431 -26.55 41.95 22.05
C VAL A 431 -26.60 42.79 23.34
N GLU A 432 -25.48 43.00 24.03
CA GLU A 432 -25.45 43.71 25.32
C GLU A 432 -24.41 44.86 25.38
N GLU A 433 -24.12 45.52 24.26
CA GLU A 433 -23.48 46.86 24.27
C GLU A 433 -24.24 47.79 23.33
N GLY A 434 -25.33 48.36 23.85
CA GLY A 434 -26.15 49.31 23.14
C GLY A 434 -26.94 50.17 24.10
N GLU A 435 -26.30 50.78 25.09
CA GLU A 435 -26.78 52.02 25.71
C GLU A 435 -25.71 52.70 26.60
N GLU A 436 -25.44 53.96 26.26
CA GLU A 436 -24.96 55.06 27.12
C GLU A 436 -23.44 55.30 27.27
N GLY A 437 -22.99 56.43 26.73
CA GLY A 437 -21.77 57.11 27.17
C GLY A 437 -21.05 57.97 26.12
N GLU A 438 -21.74 58.95 25.52
CA GLU A 438 -21.07 60.12 24.92
C GLU A 438 -20.41 60.92 26.05
N GLU A 439 -19.08 61.01 26.11
CA GLU A 439 -18.39 62.18 26.63
C GLU A 439 -17.15 62.47 25.79
N ASP A 440 -17.11 63.73 25.36
CA ASP A 440 -16.06 64.42 24.62
C ASP A 440 -14.71 64.31 25.34
N ASP A 441 -13.61 64.24 24.58
CA ASP A 441 -12.43 65.03 24.91
C ASP A 441 -11.56 65.24 23.67
N GLU A 442 -11.32 66.53 23.45
CA GLU A 442 -10.58 67.16 22.37
C GLU A 442 -9.06 66.97 22.53
N ASP A 443 -8.35 67.20 21.43
CA ASP A 443 -6.96 67.66 21.32
C ASP A 443 -5.81 66.74 21.79
N GLU A 444 -4.94 66.37 20.85
CA GLU A 444 -3.69 67.13 20.62
C GLU A 444 -2.96 66.56 19.40
N GLU A 445 -2.71 67.48 18.47
CA GLU A 445 -1.76 67.36 17.36
C GLU A 445 -0.36 67.14 17.93
N ASP A 446 0.40 66.20 17.36
CA ASP A 446 1.86 66.37 17.28
C ASP A 446 2.33 65.76 15.96
N GLU A 447 2.57 66.68 15.03
CA GLU A 447 3.48 66.52 13.91
C GLU A 447 4.87 66.15 14.46
N ASP A 448 5.49 65.10 13.94
CA ASP A 448 6.94 65.15 13.73
C ASP A 448 7.35 64.29 12.54
N SER A 449 7.91 65.04 11.59
CA SER A 449 8.53 64.65 10.33
C SER A 449 9.93 64.04 10.52
N ASP A 450 10.45 63.54 9.39
CA ASP A 450 11.85 63.16 9.11
C ASP A 450 12.31 61.78 9.60
N SER A 451 13.01 60.95 8.82
CA SER A 451 13.84 61.21 7.65
C SER A 451 14.00 59.96 6.76
N VAL A 452 13.97 60.20 5.44
CA VAL A 452 14.88 59.69 4.39
C VAL A 452 16.00 58.74 4.86
N ASP A 453 16.13 57.61 4.16
CA ASP A 453 17.40 57.22 3.52
C ASP A 453 17.13 56.24 2.35
N GLU A 454 17.43 56.75 1.16
CA GLU A 454 17.76 56.00 -0.06
C GLU A 454 19.10 55.26 0.10
N ASP A 455 19.29 54.26 -0.78
CA ASP A 455 20.52 53.55 -1.18
C ASP A 455 20.49 52.05 -0.83
N GLY A 456 20.71 51.10 -1.74
CA GLY A 456 21.20 51.21 -3.11
C GLY A 456 21.12 49.86 -3.84
N GLU A 457 21.32 49.97 -5.14
CA GLU A 457 21.59 48.92 -6.11
C GLU A 457 22.71 47.96 -5.66
N ASN A 458 22.62 46.67 -6.00
CA ASN A 458 23.41 46.04 -7.08
C ASN A 458 23.52 44.51 -6.99
N ILE A 459 23.36 43.90 -8.19
CA ILE A 459 23.77 42.56 -8.68
C ILE A 459 22.87 41.37 -8.34
#